data_AF-A0A258SFB3-F1
#
_entry.id   AF-A0A258SFB3-F1
#
_cell.length_a   1.000
_cell.length_b   1.000
_cell.length_c   1.000
_cell.angle_alpha   90.00
_cell.angle_beta   90.00
_cell.angle_gamma   90.00
#
_symmetry.space_group_name_H-M   'P 1'
#
loop_
_entity.id
_entity.type
_entity.pdbx_description
1 polymer ?
#
loop_
_entity_poly.entity_id
_entity_poly.type
_entity_poly.pdbx_seq_one_letter_code
_entity_poly.pdbx_strand_id
1 'polypeptide(L)'
;MPWRTLPIPVAIGMIAHASRWLAIADGASLAGGALVACLIAATLVTPIANRLHLPFAAFAFASVVSLIPGVFLFRMAAGMVALLNAGPAAAPALLLPPIQDGTTAAAILLAMAFGLILPKMLLERLFPKWAGMPAHQA
;
A
#
# COMPACT_ATOMS: atom_id res chain seq x y z
N MET A 1 10.87 -4.02 -16.60
CA MET A 1 10.15 -2.83 -17.12
C MET A 1 11.09 -2.06 -18.03
N PRO A 2 10.64 -1.59 -19.20
CA PRO A 2 11.45 -0.72 -20.05
C PRO A 2 11.84 0.55 -19.28
N TRP A 3 13.10 1.00 -19.40
CA TRP A 3 13.60 2.20 -18.70
C TRP A 3 12.69 3.44 -18.88
N ARG A 4 12.05 3.55 -20.05
CA ARG A 4 11.15 4.63 -20.42
C ARG A 4 9.86 4.71 -19.60
N THR A 5 9.42 3.63 -18.96
CA THR A 5 8.18 3.61 -18.17
C THR A 5 8.42 3.71 -16.66
N LEU A 6 9.66 3.61 -16.20
CA LEU A 6 10.03 3.80 -14.80
C LEU A 6 9.69 5.18 -14.21
N PRO A 7 9.71 6.30 -14.98
CA PRO A 7 9.31 7.59 -14.43
C PRO A 7 7.86 7.63 -13.93
N ILE A 8 6.98 6.78 -14.48
CA ILE A 8 5.55 6.74 -14.10
C ILE A 8 5.38 6.35 -12.63
N PRO A 9 5.80 5.15 -12.16
CA PRO A 9 5.63 4.77 -10.77
C PRO A 9 6.46 5.63 -9.82
N VAL A 10 7.58 6.21 -10.27
CA VAL A 10 8.37 7.16 -9.47
C VAL A 10 7.57 8.43 -9.19
N ALA A 11 6.99 9.06 -10.22
CA ALA A 11 6.18 10.27 -10.06
C ALA A 11 4.95 10.02 -9.17
N ILE A 12 4.25 8.92 -9.40
CA ILE A 12 3.09 8.54 -8.60
C ILE A 12 3.51 8.23 -7.16
N GLY A 13 4.64 7.56 -6.97
CA GLY A 13 5.18 7.26 -5.64
C GLY A 13 5.58 8.50 -4.86
N MET A 14 6.14 9.54 -5.51
CA MET A 14 6.40 10.83 -4.88
C MET A 14 5.11 11.49 -4.38
N ILE A 15 4.05 11.49 -5.21
CA ILE A 15 2.74 12.04 -4.85
C ILE A 15 2.12 11.25 -3.69
N ALA A 16 2.14 9.92 -3.76
CA ALA A 16 1.60 9.03 -2.73
C ALA A 16 2.36 9.17 -1.40
N HIS A 17 3.69 9.33 -1.46
CA HIS A 17 4.49 9.54 -0.26
C HIS A 17 4.22 10.91 0.37
N ALA A 18 4.14 11.97 -0.43
CA ALA A 18 3.81 13.31 0.04
C ALA A 18 2.41 13.36 0.65
N SER A 19 1.42 12.71 0.04
CA SER A 19 0.05 12.66 0.58
C SER A 19 -0.04 11.88 1.89
N ARG A 20 0.72 10.77 2.02
CA ARG A 20 0.84 10.08 3.31
C ARG A 20 1.43 10.98 4.38
N TRP A 21 2.51 11.70 4.05
CA TRP A 21 3.18 12.58 4.99
C TRP A 21 2.23 13.68 5.49
N LEU A 22 1.49 14.31 4.58
CA LEU A 22 0.46 15.30 4.92
C LEU A 22 -0.65 14.71 5.79
N ALA A 23 -1.20 13.55 5.42
CA ALA A 23 -2.26 12.90 6.19
C ALA A 23 -1.81 12.61 7.64
N ILE A 24 -0.57 12.13 7.82
CA ILE A 24 -0.01 11.88 9.15
C ILE A 24 0.22 13.20 9.91
N ALA A 25 0.68 14.26 9.23
CA ALA A 25 0.85 15.59 9.82
C ALA A 25 -0.49 16.16 10.33
N ASP A 26 -1.60 15.85 9.65
CA ASP A 26 -2.97 16.22 10.04
C ASP A 26 -3.58 15.26 11.09
N GLY A 27 -2.79 14.34 11.65
CA GLY A 27 -3.21 13.45 12.74
C GLY A 27 -3.76 12.10 12.30
N ALA A 28 -3.68 11.73 11.01
CA ALA A 28 -4.04 10.38 10.58
C ALA A 28 -3.09 9.33 11.18
N SER A 29 -3.62 8.14 11.45
CA SER A 29 -2.81 6.99 11.83
C SER A 29 -1.89 6.54 10.68
N LEU A 30 -0.89 5.72 10.97
CA LEU A 30 -0.01 5.14 9.95
C LEU A 30 -0.79 4.38 8.87
N ALA A 31 -1.83 3.64 9.28
CA ALA A 31 -2.74 2.93 8.37
C ALA A 31 -3.61 3.91 7.57
N GLY A 32 -4.14 4.96 8.21
CA GLY A 32 -4.91 6.01 7.53
C GLY A 32 -4.10 6.74 6.46
N GLY A 33 -2.86 7.13 6.77
CA GLY A 33 -1.96 7.73 5.78
C GLY A 33 -1.62 6.77 4.63
N ALA A 34 -1.46 5.47 4.92
CA ALA A 34 -1.25 4.46 3.87
C ALA A 34 -2.51 4.28 2.99
N LEU A 35 -3.71 4.31 3.57
CA LEU A 35 -4.97 4.25 2.82
C LEU A 35 -5.06 5.43 1.83
N VAL A 36 -4.83 6.66 2.31
CA VAL A 36 -4.85 7.88 1.47
C VAL A 36 -3.86 7.78 0.32
N ALA A 37 -2.62 7.38 0.62
CA ALA A 37 -1.58 7.21 -0.39
C ALA A 37 -1.95 6.16 -1.45
N CYS A 38 -2.49 5.01 -1.03
CA CYS A 38 -2.91 3.95 -1.93
C CYS A 38 -4.12 4.34 -2.77
N LEU A 39 -5.10 5.07 -2.20
CA LEU A 39 -6.23 5.62 -2.96
C LEU A 39 -5.76 6.53 -4.09
N ILE A 40 -4.84 7.44 -3.79
CA ILE A 40 -4.25 8.35 -4.78
C ILE A 40 -3.43 7.58 -5.82
N ALA A 41 -2.59 6.62 -5.38
CA ALA A 41 -1.79 5.84 -6.30
C ALA A 41 -2.66 5.02 -7.27
N ALA A 42 -3.68 4.32 -6.79
CA ALA A 42 -4.55 3.53 -7.66
C ALA A 42 -5.40 4.39 -8.59
N THR A 43 -5.96 5.52 -8.11
CA THR A 43 -6.71 6.45 -8.98
C THR A 43 -5.86 7.01 -10.12
N LEU A 44 -4.56 7.25 -9.90
CA LEU A 44 -3.64 7.69 -10.94
C LEU A 44 -3.18 6.54 -11.85
N VAL A 45 -2.82 5.39 -11.28
CA VAL A 45 -2.29 4.26 -12.05
C VAL A 45 -3.36 3.64 -12.94
N THR A 46 -4.62 3.51 -12.50
CA THR A 46 -5.67 2.85 -13.29
C THR A 46 -5.84 3.42 -14.71
N PRO A 47 -6.09 4.73 -14.92
CA PRO A 47 -6.24 5.26 -16.27
C PRO A 47 -4.94 5.18 -17.09
N ILE A 48 -3.77 5.34 -16.46
CA ILE A 48 -2.47 5.25 -17.14
C ILE A 48 -2.21 3.82 -17.60
N ALA A 49 -2.41 2.85 -16.72
CA ALA A 49 -2.21 1.44 -16.98
C ALA A 49 -3.13 0.97 -18.10
N ASN A 50 -4.39 1.40 -18.09
CA ASN A 50 -5.35 0.96 -19.09
C ASN A 50 -5.12 1.62 -20.46
N ARG A 51 -4.72 2.91 -20.52
CA ARG A 51 -4.39 3.58 -21.79
C ARG A 51 -3.10 3.05 -22.43
N LEU A 52 -2.09 2.76 -21.61
CA LEU A 52 -0.78 2.32 -22.07
C LEU A 52 -0.63 0.79 -22.09
N HIS A 53 -1.70 0.04 -21.78
CA HIS A 53 -1.70 -1.43 -21.66
C HIS A 53 -0.59 -1.96 -20.73
N LEU A 54 -0.37 -1.26 -19.61
CA LEU A 54 0.65 -1.61 -18.62
C LEU A 54 0.06 -2.51 -17.52
N PRO A 55 0.87 -3.40 -16.92
CA PRO A 55 0.43 -4.23 -15.81
C PRO A 55 0.15 -3.38 -14.56
N PHE A 56 -1.12 -3.13 -14.25
CA PHE A 56 -1.56 -2.32 -13.11
C PHE A 56 -0.85 -2.71 -11.81
N ALA A 57 -0.86 -4.00 -11.47
CA ALA A 57 -0.30 -4.49 -10.21
C ALA A 57 1.18 -4.13 -10.06
N ALA A 58 1.96 -4.22 -11.14
CA ALA A 58 3.38 -3.92 -11.10
C ALA A 58 3.64 -2.41 -10.89
N PHE A 59 2.88 -1.54 -11.55
CA PHE A 59 3.04 -0.08 -11.44
C PHE A 59 2.48 0.47 -10.14
N ALA A 60 1.30 0.01 -9.72
CA ALA A 60 0.68 0.41 -8.46
C ALA A 60 1.55 -0.01 -7.28
N PHE A 61 2.01 -1.27 -7.26
CA PHE A 61 2.91 -1.75 -6.22
C PHE A 61 4.22 -0.95 -6.20
N ALA A 62 4.89 -0.80 -7.35
CA ALA A 62 6.14 -0.04 -7.43
C ALA A 62 6.01 1.41 -6.92
N SER A 63 4.83 2.03 -7.07
CA SER A 63 4.57 3.39 -6.58
C SER A 63 4.44 3.46 -5.06
N VAL A 64 3.96 2.41 -4.39
CA VAL A 64 3.66 2.44 -2.94
C VAL A 64 4.61 1.59 -2.08
N VAL A 65 5.64 0.97 -2.67
CA VAL A 65 6.66 0.21 -1.92
C VAL A 65 7.35 1.06 -0.84
N SER A 66 7.46 2.38 -1.07
CA SER A 66 8.07 3.33 -0.13
C SER A 66 7.28 3.55 1.17
N LEU A 67 6.09 2.96 1.34
CA LEU A 67 5.29 3.13 2.57
C LEU A 67 5.84 2.34 3.78
N ILE A 68 6.86 1.50 3.58
CA ILE A 68 7.61 0.71 4.59
C ILE A 68 6.71 -0.01 5.63
N PRO A 69 5.77 -0.90 5.23
CA PRO A 69 5.09 -1.76 6.20
C PRO A 69 6.04 -2.85 6.76
N GLY A 70 7.07 -3.24 6.00
CA GLY A 70 7.91 -4.40 6.32
C GLY A 70 8.70 -4.29 7.63
N VAL A 71 9.03 -3.07 8.07
CA VAL A 71 9.76 -2.86 9.34
C VAL A 71 8.96 -3.33 10.55
N PHE A 72 7.64 -3.12 10.54
CA PHE A 72 6.76 -3.57 11.62
C PHE A 72 6.67 -5.10 11.65
N LEU A 73 6.55 -5.73 10.49
CA LEU A 73 6.53 -7.19 10.40
C LEU A 73 7.86 -7.82 10.85
N PHE A 74 8.99 -7.21 10.47
CA PHE A 74 10.32 -7.67 10.90
C PHE A 74 10.49 -7.52 12.41
N ARG A 75 10.10 -6.39 12.99
CA ARG A 75 10.16 -6.17 14.44
C ARG A 75 9.25 -7.11 15.22
N MET A 76 8.03 -7.36 14.72
CA MET A 76 7.13 -8.37 15.28
C MET A 76 7.81 -9.75 15.30
N ALA A 77 8.35 -10.19 14.17
CA ALA A 77 9.02 -11.49 14.06
C ALA A 77 10.22 -11.59 15.01
N ALA A 78 11.06 -10.56 15.07
CA ALA A 78 12.19 -10.49 15.98
C ALA A 78 11.75 -10.55 17.46
N GLY A 79 10.69 -9.82 17.83
CA GLY A 79 10.11 -9.86 19.18
C GLY A 79 9.53 -11.23 19.53
N MET A 80 8.90 -11.92 18.58
CA MET A 80 8.43 -13.30 18.76
C MET A 80 9.58 -14.28 18.98
N VAL A 81 10.67 -14.16 18.22
CA VAL A 81 11.89 -14.97 18.44
C VAL A 81 12.50 -14.70 19.81
N ALA A 82 12.55 -13.43 20.24
CA ALA A 82 13.05 -13.07 21.57
C ALA A 82 12.20 -13.69 22.69
N LEU A 83 10.88 -13.69 22.54
CA LEU A 83 9.95 -14.32 23.49
C LEU A 83 10.16 -15.84 23.56
N LEU A 84 10.30 -16.50 22.41
CA LEU A 84 10.58 -17.94 22.34
C LEU A 84 11.90 -18.29 23.03
N ASN A 85 12.95 -17.48 22.82
CA ASN A 85 14.26 -17.69 23.43
C ASN A 85 14.27 -17.45 24.94
N ALA A 86 13.39 -16.58 25.46
CA ALA A 86 13.27 -16.32 26.89
C ALA A 86 12.50 -17.43 27.65
N GLY A 87 11.72 -18.26 26.93
CA GLY A 87 11.04 -19.42 27.49
C GLY A 87 9.95 -19.07 28.52
N PRO A 88 9.54 -20.02 29.38
CA PRO A 88 8.42 -19.85 30.31
C PRO A 88 8.62 -18.76 31.38
N ALA A 89 9.86 -18.32 31.60
CA ALA A 89 10.21 -17.26 32.54
C ALA A 89 10.30 -15.87 31.87
N ALA A 90 9.85 -15.75 30.61
CA ALA A 90 9.88 -14.49 29.88
C ALA A 90 9.15 -13.38 30.64
N ALA A 91 9.79 -12.22 30.72
CA ALA A 91 9.16 -11.03 31.30
C ALA A 91 7.90 -10.66 30.49
N PRO A 92 6.75 -10.39 31.14
CA PRO A 92 5.52 -10.00 30.45
C PRO A 92 5.69 -8.79 29.51
N ALA A 93 6.67 -7.92 29.79
CA ALA A 93 7.02 -6.77 28.97
C ALA A 93 7.50 -7.14 27.54
N LEU A 94 7.98 -8.37 27.31
CA LEU A 94 8.40 -8.84 25.99
C LEU A 94 7.22 -9.13 25.04
N LEU A 95 6.00 -9.26 25.56
CA LEU A 95 4.81 -9.62 24.76
C LEU A 95 4.22 -8.45 23.99
N LEU A 96 4.12 -7.28 24.64
CA LEU A 96 3.36 -6.15 24.10
C LEU A 96 3.97 -5.56 22.80
N PRO A 97 5.29 -5.33 22.70
CA PRO A 97 5.86 -4.72 21.48
C PRO A 97 5.60 -5.52 20.19
N PRO A 98 5.84 -6.84 20.11
CA PRO A 98 5.54 -7.58 18.88
C PRO A 98 4.05 -7.62 18.55
N ILE A 99 3.15 -7.63 19.54
CA ILE A 99 1.69 -7.52 19.28
C ILE A 99 1.35 -6.16 18.68
N GLN A 100 1.92 -5.07 19.19
CA GLN A 100 1.71 -3.72 18.66
C GLN A 100 2.24 -3.59 17.22
N ASP A 101 3.45 -4.09 16.97
CA ASP A 101 4.07 -4.08 15.66
C ASP A 101 3.27 -4.93 14.66
N GLY A 102 2.83 -6.13 15.06
CA GLY A 102 1.98 -7.00 14.24
C GLY A 102 0.62 -6.40 13.91
N THR A 103 -0.03 -5.78 14.91
CA THR A 103 -1.32 -5.09 14.73
C THR A 103 -1.16 -3.89 13.78
N THR A 104 -0.10 -3.11 13.95
CA THR A 104 0.21 -1.96 13.09
C THR A 104 0.47 -2.42 11.64
N ALA A 105 1.27 -3.48 11.47
CA ALA A 105 1.53 -4.07 10.16
C ALA A 105 0.23 -4.53 9.48
N ALA A 106 -0.61 -5.27 10.20
CA ALA A 106 -1.88 -5.78 9.68
C ALA A 106 -2.82 -4.63 9.26
N ALA A 107 -2.94 -3.58 10.08
CA ALA A 107 -3.76 -2.42 9.76
C ALA A 107 -3.27 -1.69 8.50
N ILE A 108 -1.95 -1.51 8.35
CA ILE A 108 -1.36 -0.91 7.14
C ILE A 108 -1.62 -1.79 5.92
N LEU A 109 -1.42 -3.12 6.02
CA LEU A 109 -1.64 -4.03 4.89
C LEU A 109 -3.11 -4.05 4.44
N LEU A 110 -4.06 -4.04 5.37
CA LEU A 110 -5.49 -3.92 5.05
C LEU A 110 -5.78 -2.59 4.36
N ALA A 111 -5.27 -1.48 4.90
CA ALA A 111 -5.41 -0.16 4.29
C ALA A 111 -4.85 -0.11 2.86
N MET A 112 -3.68 -0.72 2.63
CA MET A 112 -3.07 -0.81 1.29
C MET A 112 -3.93 -1.66 0.34
N ALA A 113 -4.42 -2.82 0.80
CA ALA A 113 -5.25 -3.70 -0.01
C ALA A 113 -6.53 -2.98 -0.47
N PHE A 114 -7.28 -2.39 0.46
CA PHE A 114 -8.49 -1.63 0.12
C PHE A 114 -8.17 -0.38 -0.72
N GLY A 115 -7.15 0.38 -0.33
CA GLY A 115 -6.75 1.60 -1.01
C GLY A 115 -6.32 1.37 -2.46
N LEU A 116 -5.73 0.22 -2.79
CA LEU A 116 -5.34 -0.10 -4.16
C LEU A 116 -6.47 -0.73 -4.99
N ILE A 117 -7.26 -1.64 -4.39
CA ILE A 117 -8.26 -2.44 -5.11
C ILE A 117 -9.53 -1.63 -5.38
N LEU A 118 -10.04 -0.91 -4.37
CA LEU A 118 -11.33 -0.21 -4.47
C LEU A 118 -11.36 0.84 -5.59
N PRO A 119 -10.35 1.74 -5.73
CA PRO A 119 -10.39 2.75 -6.78
C PRO A 119 -10.30 2.15 -8.17
N LYS A 120 -9.50 1.08 -8.35
CA LYS A 120 -9.40 0.39 -9.62
C LYS A 120 -10.77 -0.16 -10.04
N MET A 121 -11.43 -0.91 -9.15
CA MET A 121 -12.74 -1.49 -9.43
C MET A 121 -13.79 -0.41 -9.71
N LEU A 122 -13.80 0.67 -8.93
CA LEU A 122 -14.76 1.75 -9.10
C LEU A 122 -14.55 2.50 -10.43
N LEU A 123 -13.30 2.81 -10.77
CA LEU A 123 -12.98 3.52 -12.02
C LEU A 123 -13.28 2.67 -13.25
N GLU A 124 -12.97 1.37 -13.23
CA GLU A 124 -13.28 0.47 -14.35
C GLU A 124 -14.79 0.28 -14.52
N ARG A 125 -15.55 0.29 -13.41
CA ARG A 125 -17.02 0.18 -13.45
C ARG A 125 -17.70 1.48 -13.90
N LEU A 126 -17.24 2.64 -13.43
CA LEU A 126 -17.84 3.95 -13.76
C LEU A 126 -17.40 4.47 -15.13
N PHE A 127 -16.18 4.15 -15.55
CA PHE A 127 -15.60 4.60 -16.81
C PHE A 127 -15.16 3.39 -17.64
N PRO A 128 -16.10 2.66 -18.27
CA PRO A 128 -15.77 1.49 -19.09
C PRO A 128 -14.88 1.82 -20.29
N LYS A 129 -14.82 3.09 -20.72
CA LYS A 129 -13.82 3.58 -21.69
C LYS A 129 -12.38 3.36 -21.22
N TRP A 130 -12.16 3.29 -19.91
CA TRP A 130 -10.88 2.97 -19.30
C TRP A 130 -10.76 1.47 -19.02
N ALA A 131 -11.80 0.65 -19.16
CA ALA A 131 -11.69 -0.79 -18.95
C ALA A 131 -11.02 -1.55 -20.11
N GLY A 132 -10.60 -0.85 -21.18
CA GLY A 132 -10.02 -1.48 -22.37
C GLY A 132 -11.04 -2.26 -23.21
N MET A 133 -12.35 -2.10 -22.96
CA MET A 133 -13.39 -2.72 -23.77
C MET A 133 -13.59 -1.98 -25.10
N PRO A 134 -13.69 -2.71 -26.23
CA PRO A 134 -14.00 -2.09 -27.52
C PRO A 134 -15.39 -1.43 -27.50
N ALA A 135 -15.50 -0.29 -28.18
CA ALA A 135 -16.64 0.63 -28.15
C ALA A 135 -17.99 0.09 -28.69
N HIS A 136 -18.13 -1.22 -28.92
CA HIS A 136 -19.34 -1.85 -29.49
C HIS A 136 -20.20 -2.59 -28.44
N GLN A 137 -19.92 -2.47 -27.13
CA GLN A 137 -20.72 -3.16 -26.08
C GLN A 137 -21.10 -2.26 -24.91
N ALA A 138 -21.35 -0.98 -25.17
CA ALA A 138 -21.95 -0.05 -24.21
C ALA A 138 -23.37 0.33 -24.64
#